data_AF-A0A7G3GCM8-F1
#
_entry.id   AF-A0A7G3GCM8-F1
#
_cell.length_a   1.000
_cell.length_b   1.000
_cell.length_c   1.000
_cell.angle_alpha   90.00
_cell.angle_beta   90.00
_cell.angle_gamma   90.00
#
_symmetry.space_group_name_H-M   'P 1'
#
loop_
_entity.id
_entity.type
_entity.pdbx_description
1 polymer ?
#
loop_
_entity_poly.entity_id
_entity_poly.type
_entity_poly.pdbx_seq_one_letter_code
_entity_poly.pdbx_strand_id
1 'polypeptide(L)'
;MHSWRWQAAGEVIADQRPFVERNNPVNKRSETEYRVILSVCNSPRFNSAPPSQIGPILSNEGRYLDSESAIYCVLRKAKLTRFTTTIPNQVRMCYISSQPSQVKCEYYKLYMIENLFSRYLTGWRVHAEETRVDKSAIKKRYAT
;
A
#
# COMPACT_ATOMS: atom_id res chain seq x y z
N MET A 1 -40.61 -3.20 19.76
CA MET A 1 -39.60 -2.78 20.75
C MET A 1 -38.32 -3.53 20.46
N HIS A 2 -37.28 -2.84 19.99
CA HIS A 2 -35.99 -3.47 19.67
C HIS A 2 -35.18 -3.58 20.97
N SER A 3 -35.19 -4.77 21.59
CA SER A 3 -34.29 -5.10 22.70
C SER A 3 -32.85 -5.04 22.19
N TRP A 4 -32.07 -4.07 22.69
CA TRP A 4 -30.65 -4.01 22.43
C TRP A 4 -29.95 -5.11 23.25
N ARG A 5 -29.15 -5.95 22.60
CA ARG A 5 -28.41 -7.11 23.18
C ARG A 5 -27.49 -6.78 24.37
N TRP A 6 -27.33 -5.52 24.73
CA TRP A 6 -26.47 -5.04 25.83
C TRP A 6 -27.24 -4.72 27.11
N GLN A 7 -28.57 -4.91 27.09
CA GLN A 7 -29.43 -4.74 28.25
C GLN A 7 -30.03 -6.09 28.64
N ALA A 8 -29.59 -6.65 29.76
CA ALA A 8 -30.35 -7.68 30.46
C ALA A 8 -30.85 -7.07 31.76
N ALA A 9 -32.16 -7.18 32.02
CA ALA A 9 -32.79 -6.76 33.27
C ALA A 9 -32.54 -5.29 33.70
N GLY A 10 -32.40 -4.36 32.76
CA GLY A 10 -32.23 -2.94 33.07
C GLY A 10 -30.81 -2.51 33.43
N GLU A 11 -29.85 -3.44 33.46
CA GLU A 11 -28.44 -3.14 33.66
C GLU A 11 -27.68 -3.17 32.32
N VAL A 12 -26.76 -2.21 32.16
CA VAL A 12 -25.85 -2.14 31.00
C VAL A 12 -24.72 -3.13 31.23
N ILE A 13 -24.74 -4.27 30.54
CA ILE A 13 -23.67 -5.26 30.62
C ILE A 13 -22.49 -4.75 29.80
N ALA A 14 -21.33 -4.59 30.46
CA ALA A 14 -20.08 -4.19 29.81
C ALA A 14 -19.65 -5.21 28.72
N ASP A 15 -18.97 -4.74 27.68
CA ASP A 15 -18.54 -5.59 26.57
C ASP A 15 -17.63 -6.71 27.05
N GLN A 16 -18.10 -7.96 26.92
CA GLN A 16 -17.36 -9.16 27.34
C GLN A 16 -16.39 -9.66 26.26
N ARG A 17 -16.45 -9.14 25.02
CA ARG A 17 -15.55 -9.53 23.91
C ARG A 17 -14.05 -9.35 24.17
N PRO A 18 -13.58 -8.43 25.05
CA PRO A 18 -12.18 -8.34 25.46
C PRO A 18 -11.74 -9.46 26.40
N PHE A 19 -12.65 -10.03 27.20
CA PHE A 19 -12.36 -11.05 28.21
C PHE A 19 -12.48 -12.48 27.68
N VAL A 20 -13.02 -12.66 26.48
CA VAL A 20 -13.08 -13.96 25.80
C VAL A 20 -11.69 -14.38 25.34
N GLU A 21 -11.21 -15.52 25.83
CA GLU A 21 -10.01 -16.17 25.30
C GLU A 21 -10.21 -16.53 23.83
N ARG A 22 -9.41 -15.93 22.95
CA ARG A 22 -9.44 -16.21 21.51
C ARG A 22 -8.33 -17.18 21.17
N ASN A 23 -8.71 -18.40 20.79
CA ASN A 23 -7.77 -19.36 20.23
C ASN A 23 -7.13 -18.80 18.95
N ASN A 24 -5.90 -19.23 18.66
CA ASN A 24 -5.29 -18.88 17.37
C ASN A 24 -6.21 -19.38 16.24
N PRO A 25 -6.46 -18.55 15.21
CA PRO A 25 -7.24 -19.01 14.07
C PRO A 25 -6.51 -20.18 13.41
N VAL A 26 -7.26 -21.21 13.00
CA VAL A 26 -6.71 -22.42 12.35
C VAL A 26 -5.91 -22.07 11.09
N ASN A 27 -6.36 -21.05 10.35
CA ASN A 27 -5.73 -20.56 9.14
C ASN A 27 -4.60 -19.55 9.39
N LYS A 28 -4.07 -19.49 10.63
CA LYS A 28 -2.91 -18.66 10.92
C LYS A 28 -1.71 -19.25 10.19
N ARG A 29 -1.09 -18.44 9.33
CA ARG A 29 0.16 -18.81 8.67
C ARG A 29 1.20 -19.25 9.68
N SER A 30 1.82 -20.37 9.37
CA SER A 30 2.99 -20.86 10.06
C SER A 30 4.20 -19.96 9.79
N GLU A 31 5.21 -20.08 10.65
CA GLU A 31 6.47 -19.35 10.50
C GLU A 31 7.23 -19.77 9.24
N THR A 32 7.10 -21.04 8.82
CA THR A 32 7.72 -21.57 7.60
C THR A 32 7.10 -20.95 6.36
N GLU A 33 5.77 -20.90 6.26
CA GLU A 33 5.06 -20.23 5.15
C GLU A 33 5.44 -18.74 5.07
N TYR A 34 5.52 -18.06 6.22
CA TYR A 34 5.94 -16.67 6.29
C TYR A 34 7.33 -16.46 5.68
N ARG A 35 8.30 -17.31 6.02
CA ARG A 35 9.67 -17.23 5.49
C ARG A 35 9.75 -17.52 3.99
N VAL A 36 8.95 -18.45 3.48
CA VAL A 36 8.88 -18.75 2.04
C VAL A 36 8.33 -17.54 1.27
N ILE A 37 7.26 -16.91 1.74
CA ILE A 37 6.71 -15.70 1.11
C ILE A 37 7.76 -14.59 1.10
N LEU A 38 8.44 -14.40 2.23
CA LEU A 38 9.46 -13.36 2.38
C LEU A 38 10.67 -13.60 1.47
N SER A 39 11.15 -14.84 1.35
CA SER A 39 12.29 -15.18 0.51
C SER A 39 11.98 -14.99 -0.97
N VAL A 40 10.78 -15.38 -1.42
CA VAL A 40 10.33 -15.15 -2.80
C VAL A 40 10.23 -13.66 -3.10
N CYS A 41 9.64 -12.86 -2.20
CA CYS A 41 9.53 -11.42 -2.38
C CYS A 41 10.89 -10.70 -2.44
N ASN A 42 11.87 -11.16 -1.66
CA ASN A 42 13.23 -10.60 -1.64
C ASN A 42 14.15 -11.18 -2.73
N SER A 43 13.69 -12.16 -3.51
CA SER A 43 14.49 -12.72 -4.59
C SER A 43 14.81 -11.64 -5.64
N PRO A 44 15.98 -11.71 -6.32
CA PRO A 44 16.36 -10.71 -7.34
C PRO A 44 15.28 -10.51 -8.42
N ARG A 45 14.53 -11.59 -8.72
CA ARG A 45 13.44 -11.60 -9.69
C ARG A 45 12.24 -10.73 -9.28
N PHE A 46 11.90 -10.71 -7.99
CA PHE A 46 10.68 -10.06 -7.49
C PHE A 46 10.93 -8.85 -6.58
N ASN A 47 12.19 -8.56 -6.24
CA ASN A 47 12.57 -7.47 -5.35
C ASN A 47 11.98 -6.11 -5.80
N SER A 48 11.91 -5.86 -7.10
CA SER A 48 11.33 -4.62 -7.66
C SER A 48 9.85 -4.72 -8.03
N ALA A 49 9.24 -5.91 -7.96
CA ALA A 49 7.86 -6.14 -8.41
C ALA A 49 6.85 -5.94 -7.27
N PRO A 50 5.77 -5.16 -7.44
CA PRO A 50 4.67 -5.06 -6.48
C PRO A 50 3.98 -6.42 -6.24
N PRO A 51 3.38 -6.66 -5.06
CA PRO A 51 2.65 -7.91 -4.79
C PRO A 51 1.55 -8.21 -5.82
N SER A 52 0.92 -7.15 -6.36
CA SER A 52 -0.05 -7.23 -7.45
C SER A 52 0.50 -7.83 -8.74
N GLN A 53 1.83 -7.86 -8.92
CA GLN A 53 2.50 -8.54 -10.03
C GLN A 53 3.05 -9.90 -9.62
N ILE A 54 3.61 -10.04 -8.41
CA ILE A 54 4.22 -11.29 -7.93
C ILE A 54 3.21 -12.44 -7.97
N GLY A 55 2.01 -12.22 -7.42
CA GLY A 55 0.96 -13.24 -7.38
C GLY A 55 0.58 -13.76 -8.77
N PRO A 56 0.15 -12.89 -9.70
CA PRO A 56 -0.19 -13.30 -11.07
C PRO A 56 0.95 -13.97 -11.84
N ILE A 57 2.20 -13.49 -11.69
CA ILE A 57 3.35 -14.09 -12.38
C ILE A 57 3.54 -15.54 -11.92
N LEU A 58 3.51 -15.79 -10.61
CA LEU A 58 3.68 -17.15 -10.08
C LEU A 58 2.52 -18.06 -10.46
N SER A 59 1.28 -17.54 -10.44
CA SER A 59 0.10 -18.28 -10.89
C SER A 59 0.19 -18.71 -12.36
N ASN A 60 0.71 -17.84 -13.24
CA ASN A 60 0.94 -18.18 -14.65
C ASN A 60 1.98 -19.31 -14.83
N GLU A 61 2.88 -19.50 -13.86
CA GLU A 61 3.86 -20.60 -13.83
C GLU A 61 3.31 -21.87 -13.14
N GLY A 62 2.02 -21.88 -12.79
CA GLY A 62 1.40 -22.98 -12.05
C GLY A 62 1.83 -23.05 -10.58
N ARG A 63 2.42 -21.98 -10.04
CA ARG A 63 2.89 -21.91 -8.65
C ARG A 63 2.02 -20.97 -7.84
N TYR A 64 1.28 -21.50 -6.88
CA TYR A 64 0.56 -20.67 -5.92
C TYR A 64 1.43 -20.38 -4.70
N LEU A 65 1.69 -19.09 -4.43
CA LEU A 65 2.39 -18.66 -3.23
C LEU A 65 1.41 -18.38 -2.09
N ASP A 66 0.54 -17.39 -2.32
CA ASP A 66 -0.57 -17.02 -1.47
C ASP A 66 -1.44 -15.98 -2.18
N SER A 67 -2.54 -15.58 -1.55
CA SER A 67 -3.32 -14.40 -1.88
C SER A 67 -2.49 -13.12 -1.84
N GLU A 68 -2.87 -12.13 -2.65
CA GLU A 68 -2.21 -10.82 -2.67
C GLU A 68 -2.22 -10.14 -1.29
N SER A 69 -3.36 -10.19 -0.59
CA SER A 69 -3.54 -9.60 0.74
C SER A 69 -2.61 -10.22 1.78
N ALA A 70 -2.33 -11.53 1.66
CA ALA A 70 -1.38 -12.22 2.51
C ALA A 70 0.05 -11.75 2.29
N ILE A 71 0.47 -11.64 1.03
CA ILE A 71 1.80 -11.14 0.68
C ILE A 71 1.98 -9.73 1.26
N TYR A 72 0.97 -8.86 1.12
CA TYR A 72 0.99 -7.54 1.76
C TYR A 72 1.09 -7.62 3.28
N CYS A 73 0.34 -8.51 3.94
CA CYS A 73 0.43 -8.70 5.39
C CYS A 73 1.83 -9.14 5.84
N VAL A 74 2.47 -10.05 5.10
CA VAL A 74 3.84 -10.51 5.37
C VAL A 74 4.83 -9.36 5.21
N LEU A 75 4.78 -8.64 4.09
CA LEU A 75 5.68 -7.52 3.82
C LEU A 75 5.53 -6.38 4.84
N ARG A 76 4.29 -6.08 5.27
CA ARG A 76 4.02 -5.09 6.32
C ARG A 76 4.63 -5.51 7.66
N LYS A 77 4.47 -6.77 8.06
CA LYS A 77 5.07 -7.30 9.30
C LYS A 77 6.59 -7.28 9.26
N ALA A 78 7.18 -7.57 8.10
CA ALA A 78 8.62 -7.53 7.89
C ALA A 78 9.21 -6.10 7.85
N LYS A 79 8.37 -5.05 7.90
CA LYS A 79 8.78 -3.64 7.74
C LYS A 79 9.66 -3.41 6.50
N LEU A 80 9.44 -4.19 5.43
CA LEU A 80 10.14 -3.99 4.17
C LEU A 80 9.60 -2.73 3.49
N THR A 81 10.14 -1.58 3.87
CA THR A 81 10.05 -0.35 3.08
C THR A 81 10.88 -0.58 1.82
N ARG A 82 10.19 -0.97 0.74
CA ARG A 82 10.78 -1.31 -0.58
C ARG A 82 11.71 -0.25 -1.14
N PHE A 83 11.60 0.99 -0.67
CA PHE A 83 12.51 2.07 -1.01
C PHE A 83 13.07 2.66 0.28
N THR A 84 14.37 2.46 0.47
CA THR A 84 15.17 3.16 1.47
C THR A 84 16.17 4.01 0.72
N THR A 85 16.27 5.28 1.08
CA THR A 85 17.25 6.21 0.50
C THR A 85 18.36 6.45 1.50
N THR A 86 19.60 6.34 1.05
CA THR A 86 20.78 6.68 1.86
C THR A 86 21.24 8.11 1.58
N ILE A 87 20.94 8.63 0.39
CA ILE A 87 21.41 9.93 -0.11
C ILE A 87 20.22 10.75 -0.63
N PRO A 88 20.23 12.09 -0.48
CA PRO A 88 19.25 12.96 -1.14
C PRO A 88 19.19 12.74 -2.65
N ASN A 89 18.00 12.89 -3.24
CA ASN A 89 17.71 12.80 -4.67
C ASN A 89 17.90 11.42 -5.31
N GLN A 90 18.18 10.38 -4.51
CA GLN A 90 18.28 9.00 -4.99
C GLN A 90 16.92 8.42 -5.41
N VAL A 91 15.86 8.71 -4.65
CA VAL A 91 14.49 8.30 -4.97
C VAL A 91 13.58 9.51 -4.82
N ARG A 92 12.74 9.74 -5.84
CA ARG A 92 11.71 10.77 -5.83
C ARG A 92 10.33 10.12 -5.91
N MET A 93 9.41 10.58 -5.09
CA MET A 93 8.02 10.18 -5.14
C MET A 93 7.21 11.22 -5.90
N CYS A 94 6.30 10.77 -6.75
CA CYS A 94 5.35 11.64 -7.43
C CYS A 94 3.95 11.46 -6.82
N TYR A 95 3.34 12.56 -6.40
CA TYR A 95 1.95 12.62 -6.01
C TYR A 95 1.13 13.29 -7.11
N ILE A 96 -0.05 12.75 -7.37
CA ILE A 96 -0.99 13.32 -8.34
C ILE A 96 -2.28 13.60 -7.58
N SER A 97 -2.71 14.85 -7.56
CA SER A 97 -3.95 15.25 -6.91
C SER A 97 -4.80 16.11 -7.83
N SER A 98 -6.12 16.02 -7.69
CA SER A 98 -7.05 16.86 -8.43
C SER A 98 -7.34 18.11 -7.60
N GLN A 99 -7.08 19.28 -8.16
CA GLN A 99 -7.28 20.58 -7.52
C GLN A 99 -8.50 21.26 -8.14
N PRO A 100 -9.41 21.82 -7.33
CA PRO A 100 -10.55 22.56 -7.85
C PRO A 100 -10.08 23.85 -8.52
N SER A 101 -10.76 24.24 -9.60
CA SER A 101 -10.59 25.55 -10.22
C SER A 101 -11.64 26.55 -9.72
N GLN A 102 -11.61 27.77 -10.25
CA GLN A 102 -12.67 28.76 -10.02
C GLN A 102 -13.97 28.41 -10.76
N VAL A 103 -13.90 27.54 -11.76
CA VAL A 103 -15.06 27.09 -12.54
C VAL A 103 -15.58 25.78 -11.95
N LYS A 104 -16.90 25.72 -11.74
CA LYS A 104 -17.56 24.55 -11.20
C LYS A 104 -17.37 23.36 -12.14
N CYS A 105 -17.02 22.20 -11.58
CA CYS A 105 -16.74 20.95 -12.30
C CYS A 105 -15.47 20.95 -13.17
N GLU A 106 -14.63 21.99 -13.11
CA GLU A 106 -13.32 21.99 -13.74
C GLU A 106 -12.24 21.75 -12.69
N TYR A 107 -11.40 20.75 -12.94
CA TYR A 107 -10.34 20.32 -12.02
C TYR A 107 -9.01 20.25 -12.76
N TYR A 108 -7.97 20.79 -12.13
CA TYR A 108 -6.61 20.67 -12.60
C TYR A 108 -5.90 19.49 -11.94
N LYS A 109 -4.99 18.85 -12.66
CA LYS A 109 -4.14 17.77 -12.16
C LYS A 109 -2.80 18.34 -11.73
N LEU A 110 -2.59 18.39 -10.41
CA LEU A 110 -1.32 18.78 -9.81
C LEU A 110 -0.44 17.54 -9.67
N TYR A 111 0.72 17.60 -10.32
CA TYR A 111 1.82 16.67 -10.17
C TYR A 111 2.84 17.28 -9.23
N MET A 112 3.12 16.61 -8.14
CA MET A 112 4.04 17.07 -7.11
C MET A 112 5.17 16.05 -6.97
N ILE A 113 6.44 16.50 -7.02
CA ILE A 113 7.62 15.63 -6.94
C ILE A 113 8.38 15.92 -5.65
N GLU A 114 8.38 14.95 -4.74
CA GLU A 114 9.04 15.04 -3.43
C GLU A 114 10.27 14.12 -3.38
N ASN A 115 11.32 14.58 -2.71
CA ASN A 115 12.49 13.76 -2.41
C ASN A 115 12.20 12.84 -1.22
N LEU A 116 12.38 11.53 -1.41
CA LEU A 116 12.06 10.53 -0.38
C LEU A 116 12.95 10.66 0.89
N PHE A 117 14.20 11.10 0.73
CA PHE A 117 15.14 11.25 1.84
C PHE A 117 14.83 12.49 2.69
N SER A 118 14.75 13.66 2.06
CA SER A 118 14.61 14.95 2.76
C SER A 118 13.18 15.42 2.98
N ARG A 119 12.21 14.80 2.32
CA ARG A 119 10.79 15.24 2.27
C ARG A 119 10.59 16.63 1.66
N TYR A 120 11.60 17.17 0.99
CA TYR A 120 11.48 18.44 0.29
C TYR A 120 10.81 18.29 -1.07
N LEU A 121 9.99 19.28 -1.40
CA LEU A 121 9.41 19.44 -2.72
C LEU A 121 10.50 19.85 -3.72
N THR A 122 10.75 19.00 -4.71
CA THR A 122 11.77 19.23 -5.75
C THR A 122 11.19 19.77 -7.05
N GLY A 123 9.87 19.66 -7.25
CA GLY A 123 9.21 20.22 -8.42
C GLY A 123 7.71 19.99 -8.40
N TRP A 124 7.00 20.74 -9.23
CA TRP A 124 5.57 20.57 -9.43
C TRP A 124 5.15 20.97 -10.86
N ARG A 125 4.04 20.43 -11.33
CA ARG A 125 3.41 20.76 -12.62
C ARG A 125 1.89 20.69 -12.49
N VAL A 126 1.21 21.55 -13.23
CA VAL A 126 -0.25 21.55 -13.30
C VAL A 126 -0.65 21.34 -14.75
N HIS A 127 -1.56 20.41 -14.99
CA HIS A 127 -2.13 20.12 -16.29
C HIS A 127 -3.65 20.13 -16.19
N ALA A 128 -4.34 20.49 -17.28
CA ALA A 128 -5.80 20.43 -17.33
C ALA A 128 -6.33 18.98 -17.29
N GLU A 129 -5.56 18.04 -17.83
CA GLU A 129 -5.92 16.63 -17.91
C GLU A 129 -4.75 15.70 -17.54
N GLU A 130 -5.07 14.42 -17.31
CA GLU A 130 -4.11 13.40 -16.95
C GLU A 130 -3.71 12.58 -18.18
N THR A 131 -2.76 13.08 -18.97
CA THR A 131 -2.27 12.34 -20.14
C THR A 131 -1.07 11.46 -19.81
N ARG A 132 -0.92 10.36 -20.57
CA ARG A 132 0.27 9.50 -20.50
C ARG A 132 1.53 10.25 -20.93
N VAL A 133 1.40 11.19 -21.85
CA VAL A 133 2.51 12.00 -22.37
C VAL A 133 3.07 12.88 -21.27
N ASP A 134 2.22 13.60 -20.55
CA ASP A 134 2.62 14.48 -19.44
C ASP A 134 3.34 13.70 -18.34
N LYS A 135 2.78 12.55 -17.93
CA LYS A 135 3.42 11.65 -16.96
C LYS A 135 4.81 11.23 -17.42
N SER A 136 4.98 10.89 -18.69
CA SER A 136 6.26 10.46 -19.23
C SER A 136 7.27 11.60 -19.29
N ALA A 137 6.83 12.81 -19.63
CA ALA A 137 7.66 14.01 -19.69
C ALA A 137 8.14 14.43 -18.28
N ILE A 138 7.24 14.41 -17.30
CA ILE A 138 7.56 14.67 -15.89
C ILE A 138 8.59 13.64 -15.41
N LYS A 139 8.34 12.34 -15.63
CA LYS A 139 9.29 11.29 -15.25
C LYS A 139 10.68 11.51 -15.85
N LYS A 140 10.77 11.79 -17.16
CA LYS A 140 12.04 12.05 -17.85
C LYS A 140 12.76 13.27 -17.29
N ARG A 141 12.03 14.35 -17.01
CA ARG A 141 12.61 15.60 -16.51
C ARG A 141 13.20 15.47 -15.10
N TYR A 142 12.52 14.72 -14.24
CA TYR A 142 12.93 14.52 -12.84
C TYR A 142 13.62 13.15 -12.62
N ALA A 143 14.17 12.54 -13.67
CA ALA A 143 14.95 11.29 -13.57
C ALA A 143 16.46 11.52 -13.33
N THR A 144 16.95 12.76 -13.49
CA THR A 144 18.35 13.16 -13.30
C THR A 144 18.66 13.51 -11.85
#